data_AF-A0AAD8T9J2-F1
#
_entry.id   AF-A0AAD8T9J2-F1
#
_cell.length_a   1.000
_cell.length_b   1.000
_cell.length_c   1.000
_cell.angle_alpha   90.00
_cell.angle_beta   90.00
_cell.angle_gamma   90.00
#
_symmetry.space_group_name_H-M   'P 1'
#
loop_
_entity.id
_entity.type
_entity.pdbx_description
1 polymer ?
#
loop_
_entity_poly.entity_id
_entity_poly.type
_entity_poly.pdbx_seq_one_letter_code
_entity_poly.pdbx_strand_id
1 'polypeptide(L)'
;MEQEKKYKVLCLHGFRTSGSFLKKQISKWHPSIFEQFDMVFPDGIYPAGGKSDIEGIFPPPYFEWFQFNKEFTEYTNLDECISYLCDYMVKNGPFDGLLGFSQGATLAALLIGYQAQCKVLNDHPPIQFMVSVSGSKFRDPSICDVAYKAPIKAKSVHFIGEKDWLKVPSEELAAAFDDPLIIRHPQGHTVPRLDEASVKQLSDWSSSIVEDLKSSDAPQVLESVNSSDKDNVCVETGENLMEQVAA
;
A
#
# COMPACT_ATOMS: atom_id res chain seq x y z
N MET A 1 32.87 -0.67 1.03
CA MET A 1 31.68 -1.35 1.56
C MET A 1 30.55 -0.96 0.65
N GLU A 2 30.04 -1.88 -0.17
CA GLU A 2 28.77 -1.65 -0.87
C GLU A 2 27.70 -1.40 0.20
N GLN A 3 26.98 -0.29 0.10
CA GLN A 3 25.78 -0.11 0.92
C GLN A 3 24.76 -1.14 0.43
N GLU A 4 24.28 -2.00 1.33
CA GLU A 4 23.18 -2.91 1.02
C GLU A 4 21.98 -2.08 0.50
N LYS A 5 21.35 -2.56 -0.57
CA LYS A 5 20.14 -1.95 -1.14
C LYS A 5 19.06 -1.85 -0.05
N LYS A 6 18.56 -0.64 0.19
CA LYS A 6 17.37 -0.42 1.03
C LYS A 6 16.12 -0.31 0.17
N TYR A 7 15.02 -0.86 0.67
CA TYR A 7 13.70 -0.80 0.03
C TYR A 7 12.97 0.47 0.43
N LYS A 8 12.33 1.16 -0.51
CA LYS A 8 11.72 2.46 -0.27
C LYS A 8 10.28 2.32 0.21
N VAL A 9 9.92 3.06 1.26
CA VAL A 9 8.57 3.08 1.83
C VAL A 9 8.02 4.51 1.86
N LEU A 10 6.88 4.73 1.23
CA LEU A 10 6.18 6.01 1.30
C LEU A 10 5.29 6.03 2.54
N CYS A 11 5.49 7.02 3.41
CA CYS A 11 4.85 7.14 4.71
C CYS A 11 3.85 8.29 4.75
N LEU A 12 2.55 7.96 4.74
CA LEU A 12 1.44 8.91 4.64
C LEU A 12 0.88 9.26 6.04
N HIS A 13 0.97 10.53 6.42
CA HIS A 13 0.55 11.03 7.73
C HIS A 13 -0.98 11.03 7.91
N GLY A 14 -1.44 11.19 9.16
CA GLY A 14 -2.87 11.28 9.48
C GLY A 14 -3.47 12.66 9.23
N PHE A 15 -4.80 12.76 9.31
CA PHE A 15 -5.55 14.00 9.10
C PHE A 15 -5.04 15.13 9.99
N ARG A 16 -4.77 16.30 9.40
CA ARG A 16 -4.25 17.50 10.08
C ARG A 16 -2.97 17.27 10.86
N THR A 17 -2.06 16.48 10.30
CA THR A 17 -0.70 16.31 10.85
C THR A 17 0.33 16.60 9.74
N SER A 18 1.53 16.04 9.82
CA SER A 18 2.56 16.24 8.80
C SER A 18 3.43 14.99 8.69
N GLY A 19 4.15 14.84 7.57
CA GLY A 19 5.13 13.79 7.37
C GLY A 19 6.19 13.82 8.47
N SER A 20 6.63 15.02 8.87
CA SER A 20 7.59 15.18 9.97
C SER A 20 7.06 14.68 11.32
N PHE A 21 5.76 14.86 11.60
CA PHE A 21 5.13 14.32 12.80
C PHE A 21 5.02 12.80 12.76
N LEU A 22 4.59 12.22 11.63
CA LEU A 22 4.55 10.77 11.47
C LEU A 22 5.95 10.16 11.63
N LYS A 23 6.98 10.78 11.05
CA LYS A 23 8.38 10.37 11.23
C LYS A 23 8.76 10.33 12.72
N LYS A 24 8.34 11.34 13.50
CA LYS A 24 8.57 11.39 14.96
C LYS A 24 7.79 10.32 15.73
N GLN A 25 6.62 9.91 15.26
CA GLN A 25 5.86 8.80 15.85
C GLN A 25 6.55 7.47 15.57
N ILE A 26 6.90 7.20 14.31
CA ILE A 26 7.56 5.96 13.88
C ILE A 26 8.98 5.83 14.46
N SER A 27 9.69 6.94 14.70
CA SER A 27 11.01 6.91 15.35
C SER A 27 11.00 6.38 16.79
N LYS A 28 9.82 6.12 17.38
CA LYS A 28 9.68 5.49 18.69
C LYS A 28 9.63 3.96 18.62
N TRP A 29 9.51 3.39 17.42
CA TRP A 29 9.59 1.95 17.22
C TRP A 29 11.06 1.51 17.23
N HIS A 30 11.28 0.23 17.50
CA HIS A 30 12.63 -0.31 17.56
C HIS A 30 13.34 -0.15 16.20
N PRO A 31 14.56 0.44 16.13
CA PRO A 31 15.20 0.77 14.85
C PRO A 31 15.43 -0.43 13.92
N SER A 32 15.64 -1.63 14.47
CA SER A 32 15.88 -2.85 13.68
C SER A 32 14.72 -3.22 12.76
N ILE A 33 13.49 -2.82 13.10
CA ILE A 33 12.28 -3.13 12.31
C ILE A 33 12.41 -2.58 10.88
N PHE A 34 12.99 -1.40 10.74
CA PHE A 34 13.05 -0.70 9.45
C PHE A 34 14.47 -0.48 8.95
N GLU A 35 15.45 -1.23 9.45
CA GLU A 35 16.87 -1.03 9.11
C GLU A 35 17.14 -1.15 7.61
N GLN A 36 16.44 -2.09 6.94
CA GLN A 36 16.53 -2.35 5.51
C GLN A 36 15.61 -1.47 4.66
N PHE A 37 14.94 -0.49 5.24
CA PHE A 37 13.98 0.37 4.55
C PHE A 37 14.41 1.84 4.57
N ASP A 38 14.24 2.51 3.44
CA ASP A 38 14.35 3.97 3.31
C ASP A 38 12.94 4.59 3.39
N MET A 39 12.67 5.26 4.50
CA MET A 39 11.34 5.74 4.87
C MET A 39 11.18 7.20 4.45
N VAL A 40 10.27 7.47 3.51
CA VAL A 40 10.02 8.81 2.94
C VAL A 40 8.71 9.36 3.46
N PHE A 41 8.73 10.56 4.07
CA PHE A 41 7.58 11.16 4.75
C PHE A 41 7.16 12.48 4.09
N PRO A 42 6.44 12.46 2.96
CA PRO A 42 5.91 13.68 2.35
C PRO A 42 4.80 14.29 3.21
N ASP A 43 4.52 15.57 2.93
CA ASP A 43 3.35 16.28 3.45
C ASP A 43 2.21 16.23 2.43
N GLY A 44 0.97 16.27 2.93
CA GLY A 44 -0.22 16.46 2.11
C GLY A 44 -0.23 17.84 1.44
N ILE A 45 -0.92 17.93 0.30
CA ILE A 45 -0.92 19.15 -0.53
C ILE A 45 -1.92 20.22 -0.07
N TYR A 46 -2.81 19.89 0.86
CA TYR A 46 -3.78 20.83 1.40
C TYR A 46 -3.38 21.24 2.82
N PRO A 47 -3.25 22.54 3.13
CA PRO A 47 -3.14 23.00 4.50
C PRO A 47 -4.35 22.55 5.32
N ALA A 48 -4.14 22.27 6.61
CA ALA A 48 -5.23 21.91 7.52
C ALA A 48 -6.31 23.00 7.55
N GLY A 49 -7.56 22.62 7.25
CA GLY A 49 -8.72 23.52 7.22
C GLY A 49 -9.30 23.82 8.60
N GLY A 50 -8.65 23.36 9.67
CA GLY A 50 -9.08 23.60 11.04
C GLY A 50 -8.08 23.05 12.06
N LYS A 51 -8.52 22.96 13.31
CA LYS A 51 -7.67 22.57 14.44
C LYS A 51 -7.06 21.19 14.25
N SER A 52 -5.78 21.07 14.60
CA SER A 52 -5.09 19.78 14.73
C SER A 52 -5.06 19.30 16.19
N ASP A 53 -5.20 18.00 16.39
CA ASP A 53 -5.13 17.36 17.72
C ASP A 53 -3.71 17.37 18.32
N ILE A 54 -2.70 17.70 17.50
CA ILE A 54 -1.30 17.76 17.93
C ILE A 54 -0.83 19.21 18.20
N GLU A 55 -1.72 20.19 18.14
CA GLU A 55 -1.42 21.57 18.53
C GLU A 55 -0.92 21.65 19.97
N GLY A 56 0.20 22.33 20.16
CA GLY A 56 0.89 22.42 21.46
C GLY A 56 1.76 21.21 21.81
N ILE A 57 1.67 20.11 21.05
CA ILE A 57 2.52 18.92 21.19
C ILE A 57 3.61 18.90 20.12
N PHE A 58 3.27 19.31 18.88
CA PHE A 58 4.19 19.40 17.75
C PHE A 58 3.91 20.68 16.96
N PRO A 59 4.94 21.37 16.41
CA PRO A 59 4.72 22.63 15.71
C PRO A 59 4.07 22.44 14.32
N PRO A 60 3.31 23.46 13.85
CA PRO A 60 2.82 23.53 12.46
C PRO A 60 3.99 23.68 11.45
N PRO A 61 3.74 23.52 10.13
CA PRO A 61 2.45 23.37 9.44
C PRO A 61 1.79 22.00 9.59
N TYR A 62 0.47 21.97 9.42
CA TYR A 62 -0.33 20.75 9.35
C TYR A 62 -1.06 20.67 8.02
N PHE A 63 -1.28 19.45 7.56
CA PHE A 63 -1.78 19.15 6.24
C PHE A 63 -2.88 18.09 6.28
N GLU A 64 -3.65 18.06 5.20
CA GLU A 64 -4.67 17.09 4.89
C GLU A 64 -4.36 16.52 3.50
N TRP A 65 -4.60 15.23 3.32
CA TRP A 65 -4.49 14.61 1.99
C TRP A 65 -5.71 14.99 1.13
N PHE A 66 -6.89 14.94 1.73
CA PHE A 66 -8.18 15.30 1.15
C PHE A 66 -9.13 15.70 2.30
N GLN A 67 -10.25 16.35 1.98
CA GLN A 67 -11.30 16.66 2.96
C GLN A 67 -12.44 15.65 2.85
N PHE A 68 -13.22 15.49 3.92
CA PHE A 68 -14.37 14.58 3.96
C PHE A 68 -15.50 15.16 4.81
N ASN A 69 -16.74 14.74 4.53
CA ASN A 69 -17.90 15.02 5.38
C ASN A 69 -17.86 14.17 6.67
N LYS A 70 -18.67 14.52 7.68
CA LYS A 70 -18.67 13.83 8.99
C LYS A 70 -19.02 12.35 8.90
N GLU A 71 -19.79 11.98 7.89
CA GLU A 71 -20.26 10.63 7.64
C GLU A 71 -19.21 9.77 6.90
N PHE A 72 -18.11 10.40 6.43
CA PHE A 72 -17.05 9.80 5.63
C PHE A 72 -17.57 9.17 4.32
N THR A 73 -18.59 9.75 3.71
CA THR A 73 -19.21 9.27 2.46
C THR A 73 -18.92 10.17 1.27
N GLU A 74 -18.50 11.42 1.50
CA GLU A 74 -18.15 12.38 0.48
C GLU A 74 -16.73 12.88 0.72
N TYR A 75 -15.96 13.00 -0.37
CA TYR A 75 -14.55 13.36 -0.34
C TYR A 75 -14.31 14.53 -1.29
N THR A 76 -13.70 15.60 -0.78
CA THR A 76 -13.30 16.76 -1.58
C THR A 76 -11.80 16.72 -1.80
N ASN A 77 -11.37 17.03 -3.03
CA ASN A 77 -9.97 17.05 -3.46
C ASN A 77 -9.24 15.69 -3.48
N LEU A 78 -9.99 14.58 -3.45
CA LEU A 78 -9.41 13.24 -3.42
C LEU A 78 -8.70 12.89 -4.74
N ASP A 79 -9.29 13.21 -5.88
CA ASP A 79 -8.74 12.88 -7.20
C ASP A 79 -7.42 13.63 -7.48
N GLU A 80 -7.35 14.91 -7.08
CA GLU A 80 -6.13 15.70 -7.15
C GLU A 80 -5.05 15.15 -6.22
N CYS A 81 -5.43 14.70 -5.02
CA CYS A 81 -4.51 14.05 -4.09
C CYS A 81 -3.95 12.73 -4.66
N ILE A 82 -4.81 11.88 -5.24
CA ILE A 82 -4.39 10.64 -5.88
C ILE A 82 -3.42 10.94 -7.03
N SER A 83 -3.76 11.92 -7.88
CA SER A 83 -2.91 12.32 -9.01
C SER A 83 -1.53 12.80 -8.53
N TYR A 84 -1.50 13.66 -7.50
CA TYR A 84 -0.26 14.12 -6.87
C TYR A 84 0.59 12.96 -6.35
N LEU A 85 -0.01 12.00 -5.63
CA LEU A 85 0.72 10.87 -5.09
C LEU A 85 1.24 9.93 -6.18
N CYS A 86 0.48 9.73 -7.26
CA CYS A 86 0.94 8.96 -8.41
C CYS A 86 2.19 9.58 -9.04
N ASP A 87 2.14 10.89 -9.33
CA ASP A 87 3.28 11.62 -9.88
C ASP A 87 4.48 11.59 -8.93
N TYR A 88 4.24 11.77 -7.63
CA TYR A 88 5.27 11.72 -6.62
C TYR A 88 5.95 10.34 -6.56
N MET A 89 5.15 9.27 -6.60
CA MET A 89 5.63 7.89 -6.53
C MET A 89 6.45 7.52 -7.76
N VAL A 90 6.02 7.89 -8.96
CA VAL A 90 6.78 7.68 -10.20
C VAL A 90 8.09 8.47 -10.18
N LYS A 91 8.05 9.74 -9.74
CA LYS A 91 9.22 10.63 -9.77
C LYS A 91 10.28 10.29 -8.72
N ASN A 92 9.87 9.87 -7.53
CA ASN A 92 10.78 9.68 -6.38
C ASN A 92 11.02 8.20 -6.02
N GLY A 93 10.27 7.29 -6.67
CA GLY A 93 10.32 5.86 -6.44
C GLY A 93 11.45 5.14 -7.19
N PRO A 94 11.24 3.85 -7.56
CA PRO A 94 10.06 3.06 -7.21
C PRO A 94 9.94 2.89 -5.68
N PHE A 95 8.71 2.81 -5.19
CA PHE A 95 8.39 2.51 -3.79
C PHE A 95 7.98 1.04 -3.65
N ASP A 96 8.60 0.32 -2.74
CA ASP A 96 8.32 -1.11 -2.53
C ASP A 96 7.10 -1.33 -1.62
N GLY A 97 6.84 -0.38 -0.72
CA GLY A 97 5.74 -0.45 0.23
C GLY A 97 5.17 0.90 0.62
N LEU A 98 3.99 0.86 1.25
CA LEU A 98 3.32 2.02 1.82
C LEU A 98 3.15 1.85 3.34
N LEU A 99 3.36 2.94 4.09
CA LEU A 99 2.99 3.03 5.49
C LEU A 99 1.99 4.17 5.64
N GLY A 100 0.93 3.97 6.41
CA GLY A 100 -0.03 5.05 6.65
C GLY A 100 -0.55 5.06 8.08
N PHE A 101 -0.90 6.26 8.56
CA PHE A 101 -1.70 6.43 9.77
C PHE A 101 -3.04 7.09 9.44
N SER A 102 -4.15 6.55 9.97
CA SER A 102 -5.49 7.13 9.86
C SER A 102 -5.84 7.44 8.39
N GLN A 103 -6.11 8.70 8.04
CA GLN A 103 -6.32 9.14 6.65
C GLN A 103 -5.24 8.63 5.68
N GLY A 104 -3.97 8.64 6.08
CA GLY A 104 -2.87 8.13 5.24
C GLY A 104 -2.91 6.62 5.05
N ALA A 105 -3.38 5.85 6.05
CA ALA A 105 -3.58 4.40 5.90
C ALA A 105 -4.74 4.09 4.94
N THR A 106 -5.85 4.80 5.10
CA THR A 106 -7.01 4.71 4.20
C THR A 106 -6.61 5.02 2.75
N LEU A 107 -5.80 6.07 2.54
CA LEU A 107 -5.29 6.46 1.22
C LEU A 107 -4.29 5.43 0.64
N ALA A 108 -3.39 4.89 1.45
CA ALA A 108 -2.45 3.86 1.01
C ALA A 108 -3.18 2.60 0.52
N ALA A 109 -4.21 2.14 1.25
CA ALA A 109 -5.01 1.00 0.81
C ALA A 109 -5.77 1.26 -0.50
N LEU A 110 -6.28 2.48 -0.69
CA LEU A 110 -6.91 2.90 -1.94
C LEU A 110 -5.93 2.78 -3.12
N LEU A 111 -4.73 3.35 -2.98
CA LEU A 111 -3.72 3.35 -4.04
C LEU A 111 -3.34 1.92 -4.46
N ILE A 112 -3.15 1.02 -3.49
CA ILE A 112 -2.84 -0.40 -3.76
C ILE A 112 -4.03 -1.08 -4.45
N GLY A 113 -5.25 -0.88 -3.95
CA GLY A 113 -6.46 -1.44 -4.52
C GLY A 113 -6.70 -0.98 -5.96
N TYR A 114 -6.54 0.32 -6.22
CA TYR A 114 -6.66 0.89 -7.57
C TYR A 114 -5.55 0.43 -8.50
N GLN A 115 -4.30 0.30 -8.02
CA GLN A 115 -3.20 -0.23 -8.82
C GLN A 115 -3.48 -1.68 -9.24
N ALA A 116 -4.00 -2.51 -8.34
CA ALA A 116 -4.38 -3.90 -8.65
C ALA A 116 -5.49 -4.02 -9.72
N GLN A 117 -6.25 -2.95 -9.96
CA GLN A 117 -7.27 -2.85 -11.01
C GLN A 117 -6.80 -2.02 -12.22
N CYS A 118 -5.50 -1.72 -12.34
CA CYS A 118 -4.90 -0.89 -13.39
C CYS A 118 -5.51 0.51 -13.53
N LYS A 119 -6.03 1.08 -12.43
CA LYS A 119 -6.67 2.40 -12.41
C LYS A 119 -5.66 3.53 -12.20
N VAL A 120 -4.61 3.28 -11.44
CA VAL A 120 -3.55 4.25 -11.10
C VAL A 120 -2.21 3.54 -11.06
N LEU A 121 -1.10 4.30 -11.03
CA LEU A 121 0.25 3.76 -10.87
C LEU A 121 0.64 2.70 -11.92
N ASN A 122 0.15 2.83 -13.16
CA ASN A 122 0.43 1.88 -14.25
C ASN A 122 1.92 1.88 -14.68
N ASP A 123 2.61 3.01 -14.51
CA ASP A 123 4.05 3.16 -14.79
C ASP A 123 4.93 2.94 -13.54
N HIS A 124 4.33 2.45 -12.46
CA HIS A 124 5.02 2.14 -11.21
C HIS A 124 4.91 0.63 -10.93
N PRO A 125 5.99 -0.06 -10.49
CA PRO A 125 5.91 -1.46 -10.12
C PRO A 125 4.82 -1.73 -9.07
N PRO A 126 4.24 -2.94 -9.01
CA PRO A 126 3.23 -3.24 -7.99
C PRO A 126 3.77 -2.98 -6.58
N ILE A 127 2.97 -2.33 -5.73
CA ILE A 127 3.29 -2.19 -4.31
C ILE A 127 3.24 -3.56 -3.64
N GLN A 128 4.32 -3.94 -2.96
CA GLN A 128 4.49 -5.30 -2.43
C GLN A 128 3.94 -5.45 -1.02
N PHE A 129 3.93 -4.37 -0.22
CA PHE A 129 3.44 -4.43 1.14
C PHE A 129 2.83 -3.13 1.69
N MET A 130 2.07 -3.27 2.77
CA MET A 130 1.45 -2.17 3.50
C MET A 130 1.61 -2.29 5.01
N VAL A 131 1.96 -1.18 5.67
CA VAL A 131 1.86 -0.98 7.13
C VAL A 131 0.69 -0.03 7.40
N SER A 132 -0.42 -0.56 7.91
CA SER A 132 -1.63 0.20 8.23
C SER A 132 -1.70 0.50 9.72
N VAL A 133 -1.86 1.75 10.11
CA VAL A 133 -2.13 2.14 11.50
C VAL A 133 -3.46 2.87 11.56
N SER A 134 -4.47 2.28 12.19
CA SER A 134 -5.83 2.84 12.32
C SER A 134 -6.46 3.28 10.98
N GLY A 135 -6.21 2.54 9.89
CA GLY A 135 -6.82 2.81 8.58
C GLY A 135 -8.27 2.33 8.50
N SER A 136 -8.99 2.79 7.47
CA SER A 136 -10.34 2.29 7.13
C SER A 136 -10.49 2.12 5.63
N LYS A 137 -11.55 1.42 5.21
CA LYS A 137 -12.02 1.54 3.83
C LYS A 137 -12.58 2.94 3.58
N PHE A 138 -12.56 3.37 2.32
CA PHE A 138 -13.49 4.39 1.84
C PHE A 138 -14.93 3.89 1.99
N ARG A 139 -15.92 4.77 2.11
CA ARG A 139 -17.35 4.38 2.20
C ARG A 139 -18.16 4.69 0.96
N ASP A 140 -17.60 5.47 0.04
CA ASP A 140 -18.22 5.68 -1.28
C ASP A 140 -18.23 4.35 -2.05
N PRO A 141 -19.40 3.83 -2.46
CA PRO A 141 -19.51 2.58 -3.20
C PRO A 141 -18.70 2.57 -4.50
N SER A 142 -18.65 3.70 -5.22
CA SER A 142 -17.90 3.81 -6.48
C SER A 142 -16.40 3.59 -6.30
N ILE A 143 -15.88 3.93 -5.11
CA ILE A 143 -14.50 3.66 -4.71
C ILE A 143 -14.36 2.21 -4.23
N CYS A 144 -15.27 1.76 -3.37
CA CYS A 144 -15.21 0.42 -2.76
C CYS A 144 -15.27 -0.71 -3.78
N ASP A 145 -16.19 -0.59 -4.74
CA ASP A 145 -16.45 -1.59 -5.79
C ASP A 145 -15.26 -1.76 -6.75
N VAL A 146 -14.31 -0.84 -6.70
CA VAL A 146 -13.06 -0.87 -7.47
C VAL A 146 -11.90 -1.27 -6.57
N ALA A 147 -11.60 -0.48 -5.52
CA ALA A 147 -10.41 -0.66 -4.68
C ALA A 147 -10.39 -2.00 -3.93
N TYR A 148 -11.57 -2.50 -3.55
CA TYR A 148 -11.71 -3.71 -2.73
C TYR A 148 -12.47 -4.83 -3.46
N LYS A 149 -12.52 -4.77 -4.81
CA LYS A 149 -13.21 -5.74 -5.67
C LYS A 149 -12.75 -7.19 -5.47
N ALA A 150 -11.47 -7.36 -5.18
CA ALA A 150 -10.84 -8.64 -4.88
C ALA A 150 -9.87 -8.47 -3.70
N PRO A 151 -9.52 -9.56 -2.99
CA PRO A 151 -8.53 -9.49 -1.92
C PRO A 151 -7.22 -8.86 -2.40
N ILE A 152 -6.75 -7.84 -1.69
CA ILE A 152 -5.49 -7.15 -1.97
C ILE A 152 -4.34 -8.11 -1.64
N LYS A 153 -3.53 -8.43 -2.65
CA LYS A 153 -2.44 -9.43 -2.56
C LYS A 153 -1.14 -8.90 -1.94
N ALA A 154 -0.98 -7.59 -1.83
CA ALA A 154 0.16 -7.00 -1.12
C ALA A 154 0.15 -7.49 0.34
N LYS A 155 1.29 -7.96 0.85
CA LYS A 155 1.40 -8.37 2.26
C LYS A 155 1.09 -7.18 3.15
N SER A 156 0.39 -7.40 4.26
CA SER A 156 0.05 -6.27 5.13
C SER A 156 0.14 -6.59 6.61
N VAL A 157 0.46 -5.54 7.38
CA VAL A 157 0.33 -5.52 8.83
C VAL A 157 -0.60 -4.38 9.23
N HIS A 158 -1.54 -4.66 10.13
CA HIS A 158 -2.56 -3.71 10.60
C HIS A 158 -2.47 -3.53 12.11
N PHE A 159 -2.18 -2.31 12.53
CA PHE A 159 -2.23 -1.89 13.93
C PHE A 159 -3.63 -1.40 14.28
N ILE A 160 -4.26 -2.07 15.23
CA ILE A 160 -5.65 -1.82 15.63
C ILE A 160 -5.72 -1.52 17.13
N GLY A 161 -6.18 -0.31 17.46
CA GLY A 161 -6.34 0.14 18.83
C GLY A 161 -7.64 -0.37 19.46
N GLU A 162 -7.55 -0.99 20.63
CA GLU A 162 -8.72 -1.53 21.34
C GLU A 162 -9.71 -0.45 21.80
N LYS A 163 -9.24 0.79 21.96
CA LYS A 163 -10.06 1.96 22.32
C LYS A 163 -10.25 2.93 21.15
N ASP A 164 -9.83 2.54 19.95
CA ASP A 164 -9.96 3.37 18.76
C ASP A 164 -11.41 3.35 18.25
N TRP A 165 -11.95 4.52 17.94
CA TRP A 165 -13.26 4.64 17.32
C TRP A 165 -13.27 4.08 15.89
N LEU A 166 -12.11 3.95 15.26
CA LEU A 166 -11.91 3.24 13.99
C LEU A 166 -11.62 1.73 14.15
N LYS A 167 -11.68 1.14 15.35
CA LYS A 167 -11.37 -0.28 15.55
C LYS A 167 -12.07 -1.20 14.54
N VAL A 168 -13.40 -1.11 14.45
CA VAL A 168 -14.20 -1.95 13.52
C VAL A 168 -13.87 -1.62 12.06
N PRO A 169 -13.87 -0.34 11.61
CA PRO A 169 -13.40 0.01 10.27
C PRO A 169 -11.98 -0.47 9.91
N SER A 170 -11.06 -0.53 10.88
CA SER A 170 -9.70 -1.06 10.69
C SER A 170 -9.69 -2.58 10.55
N GLU A 171 -10.53 -3.30 11.29
CA GLU A 171 -10.72 -4.74 11.12
C GLU A 171 -11.33 -5.06 9.74
N GLU A 172 -12.30 -4.26 9.29
CA GLU A 172 -12.89 -4.37 7.95
C GLU A 172 -11.88 -4.09 6.83
N LEU A 173 -11.00 -3.11 7.02
CA LEU A 173 -9.91 -2.85 6.09
C LEU A 173 -8.92 -4.00 6.05
N ALA A 174 -8.48 -4.51 7.22
CA ALA A 174 -7.58 -5.66 7.30
C ALA A 174 -8.15 -6.87 6.54
N ALA A 175 -9.45 -7.16 6.71
CA ALA A 175 -10.13 -8.25 6.00
C ALA A 175 -10.20 -8.10 4.47
N ALA A 176 -9.84 -6.94 3.90
CA ALA A 176 -9.70 -6.78 2.45
C ALA A 176 -8.34 -7.23 1.91
N PHE A 177 -7.36 -7.48 2.77
CA PHE A 177 -6.04 -7.99 2.41
C PHE A 177 -5.98 -9.51 2.53
N ASP A 178 -5.12 -10.13 1.73
CA ASP A 178 -4.81 -11.56 1.80
C ASP A 178 -3.87 -11.83 2.98
N ASP A 179 -4.29 -12.69 3.91
CA ASP A 179 -3.54 -13.11 5.10
C ASP A 179 -2.83 -11.97 5.88
N PRO A 180 -3.57 -10.95 6.37
CA PRO A 180 -2.97 -9.80 7.06
C PRO A 180 -2.45 -10.19 8.45
N LEU A 181 -1.26 -9.68 8.82
CA LEU A 181 -0.83 -9.67 10.22
C LEU A 181 -1.61 -8.59 10.98
N ILE A 182 -2.28 -8.96 12.08
CA ILE A 182 -2.99 -8.00 12.93
C ILE A 182 -2.25 -7.86 14.27
N ILE A 183 -1.82 -6.64 14.59
CA ILE A 183 -1.19 -6.30 15.88
C ILE A 183 -2.15 -5.39 16.66
N ARG A 184 -2.63 -5.88 17.80
CA ARG A 184 -3.57 -5.13 18.65
C ARG A 184 -2.83 -4.37 19.74
N HIS A 185 -3.32 -3.18 20.10
CA HIS A 185 -2.74 -2.38 21.18
C HIS A 185 -3.82 -1.71 22.05
N PRO A 186 -3.56 -1.40 23.33
CA PRO A 186 -4.60 -0.96 24.28
C PRO A 186 -5.02 0.52 24.15
N GLN A 187 -4.45 1.24 23.17
CA GLN A 187 -4.62 2.70 23.03
C GLN A 187 -5.80 3.03 22.10
N GLY A 188 -6.17 4.31 22.07
CA GLY A 188 -7.15 4.83 21.11
C GLY A 188 -6.51 5.15 19.76
N HIS A 189 -7.02 6.19 19.10
CA HIS A 189 -6.59 6.63 17.78
C HIS A 189 -5.19 7.25 17.77
N THR A 190 -4.14 6.42 17.66
CA THR A 190 -2.75 6.87 17.73
C THR A 190 -1.79 5.85 17.11
N VAL A 191 -0.60 6.31 16.71
CA VAL A 191 0.51 5.41 16.39
C VAL A 191 1.03 4.80 17.69
N PRO A 192 0.93 3.47 17.87
CA PRO A 192 1.22 2.84 19.16
C PRO A 192 2.70 2.89 19.48
N ARG A 193 3.03 2.90 20.78
CA ARG A 193 4.31 2.33 21.22
C ARG A 193 4.20 0.81 21.18
N LEU A 194 5.25 0.15 20.71
CA LEU A 194 5.30 -1.30 20.60
C LEU A 194 5.89 -1.90 21.87
N ASP A 195 5.25 -2.93 22.40
CA ASP A 195 5.83 -3.81 23.42
C ASP A 195 6.78 -4.83 22.78
N GLU A 196 7.48 -5.61 23.60
CA GLU A 196 8.46 -6.60 23.11
C GLU A 196 7.84 -7.63 22.15
N ALA A 197 6.60 -8.05 22.42
CA ALA A 197 5.89 -9.00 21.58
C ALA A 197 5.57 -8.40 20.20
N SER A 198 5.06 -7.17 20.16
CA SER A 198 4.74 -6.44 18.93
C SER A 198 6.01 -6.11 18.14
N VAL A 199 7.11 -5.74 18.82
CA VAL A 199 8.42 -5.54 18.18
C VAL A 199 8.88 -6.83 17.51
N LYS A 200 8.77 -7.98 18.19
CA LYS A 200 9.15 -9.27 17.62
C LYS A 200 8.29 -9.62 16.40
N GLN A 201 6.97 -9.51 16.51
CA GLN A 201 6.04 -9.81 15.41
C GLN A 201 6.32 -8.93 14.18
N LEU A 202 6.49 -7.63 14.38
CA LEU A 202 6.77 -6.70 13.29
C LEU A 202 8.16 -6.92 12.70
N SER A 203 9.16 -7.27 13.52
CA SER A 203 10.50 -7.60 13.04
C SER A 203 10.48 -8.87 12.16
N ASP A 204 9.88 -9.95 12.65
CA ASP A 204 9.74 -11.20 11.88
C ASP A 204 9.00 -10.96 10.55
N TRP A 205 7.91 -10.18 10.59
CA TRP A 205 7.18 -9.79 9.39
C TRP A 205 8.05 -8.99 8.43
N SER A 206 8.76 -7.96 8.91
CA SER A 206 9.63 -7.10 8.10
C SER A 206 10.78 -7.89 7.45
N SER A 207 11.36 -8.87 8.15
CA SER A 207 12.35 -9.79 7.61
C SER A 207 11.77 -10.63 6.47
N SER A 208 10.54 -11.15 6.63
CA SER A 208 9.88 -11.90 5.55
C SER A 208 9.62 -11.06 4.30
N ILE A 209 9.28 -9.77 4.47
CA ILE A 209 9.13 -8.84 3.35
C ILE A 209 10.45 -8.66 2.60
N VAL A 210 11.55 -8.48 3.34
CA VAL A 210 12.89 -8.33 2.76
C VAL A 210 13.31 -9.60 1.99
N GLU A 211 12.99 -10.79 2.50
CA GLU A 211 13.26 -12.05 1.82
C GLU A 211 12.48 -12.17 0.49
N ASP A 212 11.19 -11.84 0.51
CA ASP A 212 10.36 -11.85 -0.69
C ASP A 212 10.89 -10.87 -1.75
N LEU A 213 11.21 -9.65 -1.35
CA LEU A 213 11.72 -8.62 -2.26
C LEU A 213 13.07 -9.02 -2.88
N LYS A 214 13.95 -9.66 -2.10
CA LYS A 214 15.20 -10.24 -2.64
C LYS A 214 14.93 -11.34 -3.65
N SER A 215 13.92 -12.17 -3.40
CA SER A 215 13.54 -13.25 -4.32
C SER A 215 12.95 -12.73 -5.63
N SER A 216 12.17 -11.63 -5.59
CA SER A 216 11.62 -11.00 -6.80
C SER A 216 12.67 -10.25 -7.63
N ASP A 217 13.73 -9.76 -6.98
CA ASP A 217 14.86 -9.10 -7.65
C ASP A 217 15.85 -10.09 -8.30
N ALA A 218 15.77 -11.39 -7.96
CA ALA A 218 16.68 -12.39 -8.52
C ALA A 218 16.42 -12.59 -10.02
N PRO A 219 17.46 -12.69 -10.88
CA PRO A 219 17.26 -12.97 -12.29
C PRO A 219 16.50 -14.28 -12.44
N GLN A 220 15.32 -14.24 -13.07
CA GLN A 220 14.65 -15.47 -13.46
C GLN A 220 15.53 -16.17 -14.49
N VAL A 221 16.14 -17.29 -14.10
CA VAL A 221 16.83 -18.18 -15.02
C VAL A 221 15.75 -18.70 -15.98
N LEU A 222 15.70 -18.13 -17.18
CA LEU A 222 14.92 -18.68 -18.28
C LEU A 222 15.53 -20.06 -18.59
N GLU A 223 14.95 -21.12 -18.04
CA GLU A 223 15.18 -22.46 -18.55
C GLU A 223 14.62 -22.52 -19.97
N SER A 224 15.50 -22.35 -20.94
CA SER A 224 15.22 -22.61 -22.35
C SER A 224 14.89 -24.09 -22.49
N VAL A 225 13.62 -24.42 -22.68
CA VAL A 225 13.19 -25.75 -23.11
C VAL A 225 13.73 -25.95 -24.53
N ASN A 226 14.81 -26.72 -24.66
CA ASN A 226 15.27 -27.24 -25.95
C ASN A 226 14.26 -28.28 -26.45
N SER A 227 13.36 -27.90 -27.35
CA SER A 227 12.62 -28.88 -28.17
C SER A 227 13.42 -29.15 -29.44
N SER A 228 14.34 -30.11 -29.36
CA SER A 228 14.85 -30.80 -30.53
C SER A 228 14.03 -32.07 -30.72
N ASP A 229 12.98 -32.00 -31.54
CA ASP A 229 12.48 -33.17 -32.27
C ASP A 229 12.08 -32.69 -33.67
N LYS A 230 12.96 -33.03 -34.63
CA LYS A 230 12.65 -33.09 -36.05
C LYS A 230 12.10 -34.48 -36.36
N ASP A 231 11.40 -34.56 -37.48
CA ASP A 231 10.82 -35.72 -38.17
C ASP A 231 9.28 -35.78 -37.97
N ASN A 232 8.42 -35.82 -38.98
CA ASN A 232 8.61 -36.21 -40.36
C ASN A 232 7.50 -35.60 -41.25
N VAL A 233 7.84 -35.36 -42.51
CA VAL A 233 6.98 -34.88 -43.60
C VAL A 233 6.07 -36.02 -44.08
N CYS A 234 4.78 -35.75 -44.27
CA CYS A 234 3.94 -36.44 -45.27
C CYS A 234 3.02 -35.42 -45.95
N VAL A 235 3.26 -35.24 -47.24
CA VAL A 235 2.44 -34.49 -48.20
C VAL A 235 1.39 -35.44 -48.74
N GLU A 236 0.10 -35.09 -48.65
CA GLU A 236 -0.90 -35.60 -49.60
C GLU A 236 -1.82 -34.46 -50.07
N THR A 237 -1.99 -34.45 -51.38
CA THR A 237 -2.73 -33.54 -52.25
C THR A 237 -4.23 -33.79 -52.22
N GLY A 238 -5.07 -32.76 -52.42
CA GLY A 238 -6.49 -32.96 -52.72
C GLY A 238 -7.34 -31.69 -52.77
N GLU A 239 -7.56 -31.24 -54.00
CA GLU A 239 -8.45 -30.22 -54.57
C GLU A 239 -9.75 -29.76 -53.83
N ASN A 240 -9.99 -28.45 -53.91
CA ASN A 240 -11.24 -27.70 -54.22
C ASN A 240 -12.63 -28.24 -53.80
N LEU A 241 -13.42 -27.41 -53.11
CA LEU A 241 -14.61 -26.74 -53.70
C LEU A 241 -15.18 -25.63 -52.78
N MET A 242 -15.64 -24.54 -53.41
CA MET A 242 -16.57 -23.56 -52.84
C MET A 242 -17.92 -24.20 -52.50
N GLU A 243 -18.61 -23.74 -51.43
CA GLU A 243 -19.89 -23.03 -51.56
C GLU A 243 -20.43 -22.50 -50.22
N GLN A 244 -21.16 -21.40 -50.34
CA GLN A 244 -21.93 -20.64 -49.35
C GLN A 244 -23.02 -21.51 -48.69
N VAL A 245 -23.49 -21.15 -47.49
CA VAL A 245 -24.91 -20.81 -47.21
C VAL A 245 -24.98 -20.04 -45.88
N ALA A 246 -25.67 -18.90 -45.92
CA ALA A 246 -26.15 -18.13 -44.78
C ALA A 246 -27.44 -18.73 -44.19
N ALA A 247 -27.57 -18.72 -42.87
CA ALA A 247 -28.84 -18.62 -42.14
C ALA A 247 -28.57 -18.05 -40.76
#